data_AF-A0A661F2T2-F1
#
_entry.id   AF-A0A661F2T2-F1
#
_cell.length_a   1.000
_cell.length_b   1.000
_cell.length_c   1.000
_cell.angle_alpha   90.00
_cell.angle_beta   90.00
_cell.angle_gamma   90.00
#
_symmetry.space_group_name_H-M   'P 1'
#
loop_
_entity.id
_entity.type
_entity.pdbx_description
1 polymer ?
#
loop_
_entity_poly.entity_id
_entity_poly.type
_entity_poly.pdbx_seq_one_letter_code
_entity_poly.pdbx_strand_id
1 'polypeptide(L)'
;QKQGAEHALEFIESCLHLSEHPQHPIAHNDIELFHTVAQVKIRENCSFSYQRNDVDLALDSDLDHMNFTELPSGTIFGKSRSSTQLPVIVRNDNGDEMSDRFFSLHNSNLTIKKPLMPAMLTLDERVIEQDCFCYLMERMPYDLIKTA
;
A
#
# COMPACT_ATOMS: atom_id res chain seq x y z
N GLN A 1 8.99 -26.99 2.60
CA GLN A 1 8.79 -26.42 1.24
C GLN A 1 8.26 -27.41 0.18
N LYS A 2 8.22 -28.75 0.38
CA LYS A 2 7.65 -29.70 -0.60
C LYS A 2 6.13 -29.59 -0.83
N GLN A 3 5.36 -29.30 0.22
CA GLN A 3 3.89 -29.29 0.16
C GLN A 3 3.29 -28.24 -0.78
N GLY A 4 3.96 -27.09 -0.98
CA GLY A 4 3.46 -26.06 -1.89
C GLY A 4 3.59 -26.45 -3.36
N ALA A 5 4.67 -27.14 -3.73
CA ALA A 5 4.87 -27.61 -5.09
C ALA A 5 3.91 -28.77 -5.43
N GLU A 6 3.66 -29.67 -4.48
CA GLU A 6 2.69 -30.75 -4.61
C GLU A 6 1.26 -30.19 -4.78
N HIS A 7 0.84 -29.23 -3.95
CA HIS A 7 -0.47 -28.57 -4.12
C HIS A 7 -0.62 -27.83 -5.46
N ALA A 8 0.43 -27.13 -5.90
CA ALA A 8 0.41 -26.44 -7.18
C ALA A 8 0.28 -27.43 -8.35
N LEU A 9 0.98 -28.57 -8.28
CA LEU A 9 0.87 -29.64 -9.27
C LEU A 9 -0.54 -30.23 -9.29
N GLU A 10 -1.10 -30.59 -8.13
CA GLU A 10 -2.47 -31.14 -8.02
C GLU A 10 -3.53 -30.16 -8.55
N PHE A 11 -3.36 -28.86 -8.30
CA PHE A 11 -4.24 -27.83 -8.84
C PHE A 11 -4.17 -27.75 -10.36
N ILE A 12 -2.96 -27.69 -10.93
CA ILE A 12 -2.75 -27.66 -12.39
C ILE A 12 -3.30 -28.93 -13.04
N GLU A 13 -3.02 -30.10 -12.46
CA GLU A 13 -3.58 -31.38 -12.92
C GLU A 13 -5.11 -31.33 -12.89
N SER A 14 -5.72 -30.85 -11.81
CA SER A 14 -7.18 -30.71 -11.72
C SER A 14 -7.74 -29.80 -12.83
N CYS A 15 -7.09 -28.66 -13.11
CA CYS A 15 -7.47 -27.76 -14.19
C CYS A 15 -7.37 -28.42 -15.57
N LEU A 16 -6.35 -29.24 -15.83
CA LEU A 16 -6.14 -29.95 -17.10
C LEU A 16 -7.16 -31.07 -17.32
N HIS A 17 -7.74 -31.61 -16.25
CA HIS A 17 -8.77 -32.65 -16.31
C HIS A 17 -10.20 -32.08 -16.36
N LEU A 18 -10.38 -30.76 -16.36
CA LEU A 18 -11.68 -30.15 -16.57
C LEU A 18 -12.19 -30.46 -17.98
N SER A 19 -13.41 -31.00 -18.08
CA SER A 19 -14.08 -31.22 -19.37
C SER A 19 -14.32 -29.91 -20.12
N GLU A 20 -14.53 -28.81 -19.38
CA GLU A 20 -14.64 -27.45 -19.88
C GLU A 20 -14.27 -26.45 -18.78
N HIS A 21 -13.72 -25.29 -19.17
CA HIS A 21 -13.54 -24.19 -18.23
C HIS A 21 -14.85 -23.42 -18.05
N PRO A 22 -15.20 -23.01 -16.82
CA PRO A 22 -16.36 -22.17 -16.58
C PRO A 22 -16.36 -20.95 -17.50
N GLN A 23 -17.43 -20.80 -18.29
CA GLN A 23 -17.62 -19.67 -19.21
C GLN A 23 -18.38 -18.51 -18.57
N HIS A 24 -18.85 -18.67 -17.33
CA HIS A 24 -19.56 -17.61 -16.63
C HIS A 24 -18.56 -16.59 -16.07
N PRO A 25 -18.87 -15.28 -16.14
CA PRO A 25 -18.03 -14.27 -15.52
C PRO A 25 -18.03 -14.47 -14.00
N ILE A 26 -16.87 -14.23 -13.39
CA ILE A 26 -16.70 -14.24 -11.95
C ILE A 26 -17.61 -13.17 -11.35
N ALA A 27 -18.39 -13.49 -10.31
CA ALA A 27 -19.30 -12.50 -9.74
C ALA A 27 -18.51 -11.31 -9.18
N HIS A 28 -19.10 -10.11 -9.25
CA HIS A 28 -18.42 -8.87 -8.85
C HIS A 28 -17.86 -8.92 -7.40
N ASN A 29 -18.53 -9.66 -6.51
CA ASN A 29 -18.14 -9.75 -5.10
C ASN A 29 -17.18 -10.91 -4.80
N ASP A 30 -16.79 -11.70 -5.79
CA ASP A 30 -15.91 -12.86 -5.57
C ASP A 30 -14.41 -12.48 -5.69
N ILE A 31 -14.10 -11.29 -6.23
CA ILE A 31 -12.72 -10.83 -6.40
C ILE A 31 -12.60 -9.35 -6.07
N GLU A 32 -11.63 -9.03 -5.21
CA GLU A 32 -11.19 -7.67 -4.95
C GLU A 32 -9.78 -7.48 -5.50
N LEU A 33 -9.67 -6.78 -6.64
CA LEU A 33 -8.38 -6.50 -7.26
C LEU A 33 -7.87 -5.14 -6.84
N PHE A 34 -6.61 -5.08 -6.45
CA PHE A 34 -5.90 -3.84 -6.12
C PHE A 34 -4.70 -3.70 -7.05
N HIS A 35 -4.43 -2.47 -7.47
CA HIS A 35 -3.24 -2.17 -8.26
C HIS A 35 -2.41 -1.11 -7.56
N THR A 36 -1.09 -1.26 -7.64
CA THR A 36 -0.17 -0.23 -7.15
C THR A 36 -0.34 1.03 -7.98
N VAL A 37 -0.42 2.17 -7.30
CA VAL A 37 -0.58 3.50 -7.92
C VAL A 37 0.59 4.42 -7.65
N ALA A 38 1.32 4.20 -6.55
CA ALA A 38 2.43 5.05 -6.17
C ALA A 38 3.36 4.39 -5.15
N GLN A 39 4.62 4.84 -5.14
CA GLN A 39 5.59 4.61 -4.10
C GLN A 39 5.69 5.83 -3.19
N VAL A 40 5.79 5.61 -1.88
CA VAL A 40 5.99 6.64 -0.86
C VAL A 40 7.40 6.55 -0.32
N LYS A 41 8.10 7.68 -0.24
CA LYS A 41 9.36 7.80 0.50
C LYS A 41 9.26 8.90 1.54
N ILE A 42 10.03 8.78 2.61
CA ILE A 42 10.27 9.92 3.51
C ILE A 42 11.22 10.88 2.79
N ARG A 43 11.00 12.19 2.94
CA ARG A 43 11.87 13.19 2.29
C ARG A 43 13.28 13.11 2.86
N GLU A 44 14.29 13.29 2.00
CA GLU A 44 15.71 13.11 2.36
C GLU A 44 16.18 13.92 3.57
N ASN A 45 15.63 15.12 3.77
CA ASN A 45 15.97 16.01 4.89
C ASN A 45 14.97 15.91 6.07
N CYS A 46 14.20 14.82 6.15
CA CYS A 46 13.20 14.59 7.18
C CYS A 46 13.66 13.43 8.07
N SER A 47 14.03 13.75 9.32
CA SER A 47 14.31 12.72 10.32
C SER A 47 13.00 12.05 10.74
N PHE A 48 13.00 10.73 10.86
CA PHE A 48 11.83 9.98 11.29
C PHE A 48 12.18 8.91 12.31
N SER A 49 11.18 8.46 13.06
CA SER A 49 11.33 7.33 13.96
C SER A 49 10.00 6.75 14.39
N TYR A 50 9.98 5.45 14.71
CA TYR A 50 8.87 4.78 15.39
C TYR A 50 8.97 4.88 16.92
N GLN A 51 10.14 5.21 17.46
CA GLN A 51 10.41 5.18 18.91
C GLN A 51 10.60 6.57 19.51
N ARG A 52 11.05 7.54 18.70
CA ARG A 52 11.36 8.90 19.14
C ARG A 52 10.31 9.89 18.67
N ASN A 53 10.00 10.85 19.55
CA ASN A 53 9.08 11.95 19.25
C ASN A 53 9.81 13.28 18.99
N ASP A 54 11.13 13.33 19.17
CA ASP A 54 11.98 14.50 18.94
C ASP A 54 12.57 14.56 17.52
N VAL A 55 11.91 13.92 16.55
CA VAL A 55 12.26 13.90 15.12
C VAL A 55 11.30 14.79 14.30
N ASP A 56 11.45 14.83 12.98
CA ASP A 56 10.55 15.57 12.09
C ASP A 56 9.25 14.81 11.80
N LEU A 57 9.30 13.48 11.72
CA LEU A 57 8.15 12.60 11.57
C LEU A 57 8.21 11.44 12.59
N ALA A 58 7.40 11.54 13.64
CA ALA A 58 7.20 10.45 14.60
C ALA A 58 6.09 9.53 14.09
N LEU A 59 6.46 8.33 13.64
CA LEU A 59 5.55 7.35 13.05
C LEU A 59 4.83 6.53 14.13
N ASP A 60 3.62 6.08 13.81
CA ASP A 60 2.88 5.16 14.69
C ASP A 60 3.55 3.77 14.70
N SER A 61 3.69 3.15 15.88
CA SER A 61 4.43 1.90 16.05
C SER A 61 3.74 0.68 15.43
N ASP A 62 2.46 0.82 15.08
CA ASP A 62 1.60 -0.28 14.66
C ASP A 62 1.29 -0.22 13.15
N LEU A 63 2.03 0.59 12.38
CA LEU A 63 1.75 0.81 10.95
C LEU A 63 1.90 -0.45 10.09
N ASP A 64 2.82 -1.36 10.43
CA ASP A 64 3.02 -2.60 9.67
C ASP A 64 1.78 -3.51 9.70
N HIS A 65 0.93 -3.40 10.72
CA HIS A 65 -0.37 -4.06 10.78
C HIS A 65 -1.38 -3.56 9.75
N MET A 66 -1.14 -2.39 9.14
CA MET A 66 -2.01 -1.82 8.11
C MET A 66 -1.73 -2.37 6.70
N ASN A 67 -0.66 -3.16 6.53
CA ASN A 67 -0.34 -3.79 5.26
C ASN A 67 -1.52 -4.61 4.71
N PHE A 68 -1.82 -4.41 3.43
CA PHE A 68 -2.89 -5.13 2.72
C PHE A 68 -4.29 -4.95 3.32
N THR A 69 -4.51 -3.87 4.08
CA THR A 69 -5.80 -3.49 4.62
C THR A 69 -6.26 -2.17 4.01
N GLU A 70 -7.51 -2.10 3.56
CA GLU A 70 -8.07 -0.85 3.03
C GLU A 70 -8.28 0.16 4.18
N LEU A 71 -7.68 1.33 4.05
CA LEU A 71 -7.70 2.37 5.07
C LEU A 71 -8.66 3.50 4.68
N PRO A 72 -9.51 3.99 5.60
CA PRO A 72 -10.39 5.12 5.33
C PRO A 72 -9.64 6.45 5.30
N SER A 73 -10.17 7.44 4.57
CA SER A 73 -9.67 8.82 4.63
C SER A 73 -9.57 9.31 6.09
N GLY A 74 -8.47 9.99 6.41
CA GLY A 74 -8.18 10.48 7.75
C GLY A 74 -7.33 9.55 8.62
N THR A 75 -7.05 8.30 8.21
CA THR A 75 -6.13 7.43 8.94
C THR A 75 -4.77 8.10 9.13
N ILE A 76 -4.29 8.11 10.38
CA ILE A 76 -3.06 8.77 10.79
C ILE A 76 -1.90 7.81 10.65
N PHE A 77 -0.81 8.27 10.03
CA PHE A 77 0.43 7.51 9.89
C PHE A 77 1.49 7.95 10.91
N GLY A 78 1.35 9.15 11.47
CA GLY A 78 2.28 9.69 12.43
C GLY A 78 2.09 11.18 12.63
N LYS A 79 2.97 11.76 13.43
CA LYS A 79 3.01 13.19 13.75
C LYS A 79 4.20 13.85 13.10
N SER A 80 3.93 14.89 12.33
CA SER A 80 4.93 15.77 11.74
C SER A 80 5.18 16.98 12.64
N ARG A 81 6.45 17.33 12.82
CA ARG A 81 6.87 18.59 13.46
C ARG A 81 6.47 19.81 12.63
N SER A 82 6.58 19.69 11.31
CA SER A 82 6.11 20.72 10.38
C SER A 82 4.60 20.60 10.19
N SER A 83 3.91 21.75 10.15
CA SER A 83 2.48 21.83 9.82
C SER A 83 2.22 22.23 8.37
N THR A 84 3.25 22.61 7.62
CA THR A 84 3.12 23.20 6.28
C THR A 84 3.70 22.35 5.16
N GLN A 85 4.71 21.53 5.45
CA GLN A 85 5.39 20.70 4.46
C GLN A 85 5.17 19.22 4.77
N LEU A 86 4.68 18.46 3.79
CA LEU A 86 4.54 17.02 3.91
C LEU A 86 5.93 16.36 4.14
N PRO A 87 6.09 15.53 5.18
CA PRO A 87 7.35 14.83 5.46
C PRO A 87 7.60 13.66 4.50
N VAL A 88 6.61 13.30 3.69
CA VAL A 88 6.68 12.25 2.68
C VAL A 88 6.59 12.83 1.27
N ILE A 89 7.16 12.08 0.32
CA ILE A 89 7.00 12.28 -1.12
C ILE A 89 6.33 11.05 -1.72
N VAL A 90 5.33 11.26 -2.57
CA VAL A 90 4.64 10.17 -3.27
C VAL A 90 4.89 10.33 -4.77
N ARG A 91 5.33 9.26 -5.44
CA ARG A 91 5.55 9.25 -6.89
C ARG A 91 4.83 8.09 -7.56
N ASN A 92 4.23 8.35 -8.72
CA ASN A 92 3.67 7.30 -9.58
C ASN A 92 4.78 6.59 -10.38
N ASP A 93 4.39 5.61 -11.20
CA ASP A 93 5.31 4.84 -12.05
C ASP A 93 6.03 5.68 -13.12
N ASN A 94 5.49 6.85 -13.48
CA ASN A 94 6.12 7.80 -14.40
C ASN A 94 7.11 8.73 -13.67
N GLY A 95 7.20 8.66 -12.34
CA GLY A 95 8.03 9.51 -11.50
C GLY A 95 7.39 10.85 -11.11
N ASP A 96 6.14 11.12 -11.51
CA ASP A 96 5.43 12.36 -11.18
C ASP A 96 5.11 12.43 -9.69
N GLU A 97 5.36 13.58 -9.07
CA GLU A 97 5.03 13.80 -7.66
C GLU A 97 3.53 14.01 -7.45
N MET A 98 2.92 13.14 -6.64
CA MET A 98 1.49 13.11 -6.33
C MET A 98 1.21 13.20 -4.82
N SER A 99 2.14 13.74 -4.04
CA SER A 99 2.07 13.79 -2.56
C SER A 99 0.74 14.36 -2.06
N ASP A 100 0.30 15.49 -2.61
CA ASP A 100 -0.93 16.17 -2.21
C ASP A 100 -2.21 15.42 -2.60
N ARG A 101 -2.13 14.39 -3.46
CA ARG A 101 -3.28 13.55 -3.79
C ARG A 101 -3.55 12.53 -2.67
N PHE A 102 -2.51 12.07 -1.99
CA PHE A 102 -2.59 10.94 -1.06
C PHE A 102 -2.47 11.33 0.41
N PHE A 103 -1.66 12.35 0.74
CA PHE A 103 -1.43 12.75 2.12
C PHE A 103 -1.78 14.22 2.38
N SER A 104 -2.17 14.50 3.61
CA SER A 104 -2.34 15.85 4.15
C SER A 104 -1.76 15.95 5.55
N LEU A 105 -1.48 17.18 5.99
CA LEU A 105 -1.23 17.48 7.39
C LEU A 105 -2.46 18.11 8.02
N HIS A 106 -2.96 17.52 9.10
CA HIS A 106 -4.04 18.08 9.90
C HIS A 106 -3.69 18.02 11.38
N ASN A 107 -3.60 19.18 12.06
CA ASN A 107 -3.14 19.27 13.44
C ASN A 107 -1.83 18.52 13.70
N SER A 108 -0.84 18.72 12.82
CA SER A 108 0.44 18.00 12.83
C SER A 108 0.36 16.49 12.58
N ASN A 109 -0.81 15.91 12.31
CA ASN A 109 -0.91 14.51 11.92
C ASN A 109 -0.73 14.36 10.40
N LEU A 110 0.13 13.44 9.99
CA LEU A 110 0.19 12.95 8.61
C LEU A 110 -0.98 11.99 8.40
N THR A 111 -1.92 12.36 7.55
CA THR A 111 -3.15 11.59 7.31
C THR A 111 -3.33 11.24 5.84
N ILE A 112 -3.96 10.10 5.56
CA ILE A 112 -4.37 9.77 4.19
C ILE A 112 -5.59 10.59 3.78
N LYS A 113 -5.63 11.07 2.53
CA LYS A 113 -6.71 11.94 2.01
C LYS A 113 -7.88 11.17 1.41
N LYS A 114 -7.64 9.93 0.96
CA LYS A 114 -8.63 9.09 0.30
C LYS A 114 -8.46 7.63 0.72
N PRO A 115 -9.49 6.80 0.52
CA PRO A 115 -9.35 5.36 0.70
C PRO A 115 -8.24 4.79 -0.19
N LEU A 116 -7.38 3.98 0.41
CA LEU A 116 -6.26 3.30 -0.25
C LEU A 116 -5.80 2.11 0.62
N MET A 117 -5.00 1.23 0.05
CA MET A 117 -4.39 0.10 0.75
C MET A 117 -2.86 0.22 0.69
N PRO A 118 -2.16 0.35 1.82
CA PRO A 118 -0.71 0.36 1.81
C PRO A 118 -0.14 -1.06 1.73
N ALA A 119 1.08 -1.17 1.21
CA ALA A 119 1.85 -2.40 1.20
C ALA A 119 3.32 -2.12 1.52
N MET A 120 3.98 -3.14 2.09
CA MET A 120 5.39 -3.12 2.49
C MET A 120 5.75 -2.03 3.52
N LEU A 121 4.80 -1.66 4.39
CA LEU A 121 5.12 -0.98 5.63
C LEU A 121 5.98 -1.91 6.51
N THR A 122 7.03 -1.35 7.10
CA THR A 122 7.95 -2.05 8.00
C THR A 122 8.31 -1.14 9.17
N LEU A 123 8.63 -1.70 10.32
CA LEU A 123 9.13 -0.92 11.46
C LEU A 123 10.67 -0.76 11.46
N ASP A 124 11.37 -1.37 10.49
CA ASP A 124 12.82 -1.20 10.33
C ASP A 124 13.13 0.11 9.60
N GLU A 125 13.48 1.14 10.36
CA GLU A 125 13.84 2.47 9.86
C GLU A 125 14.95 2.42 8.79
N ARG A 126 15.89 1.47 8.89
CA ARG A 126 17.00 1.35 7.93
C ARG A 126 16.53 0.85 6.57
N VAL A 127 15.53 -0.03 6.54
CA VAL A 127 14.93 -0.52 5.29
C VAL A 127 14.19 0.62 4.59
N ILE A 128 13.47 1.45 5.37
CA ILE A 128 12.76 2.61 4.84
C ILE A 128 13.71 3.64 4.21
N GLU A 129 14.85 3.91 4.85
CA GLU A 129 15.87 4.83 4.31
C GLU A 129 16.48 4.34 2.99
N GLN A 130 16.64 3.02 2.83
CA GLN A 130 17.33 2.43 1.67
C GLN A 130 16.43 2.26 0.45
N ASP A 131 15.14 1.98 0.66
CA ASP A 131 14.20 1.74 -0.43
C ASP A 131 13.04 2.73 -0.41
N CYS A 132 11.99 2.43 0.35
CA CYS A 132 10.78 3.22 0.43
C CYS A 132 10.05 3.02 1.75
N PHE A 133 9.13 3.94 2.05
CA PHE A 133 8.29 3.87 3.23
C PHE A 133 7.13 2.89 3.05
N CYS A 134 6.46 2.92 1.89
CA CYS A 134 5.47 1.94 1.48
C CYS A 134 5.10 2.13 0.01
N TYR A 135 4.27 1.23 -0.50
CA TYR A 135 3.51 1.41 -1.74
C TYR A 135 2.04 1.67 -1.41
N LEU A 136 1.37 2.45 -2.25
CA LEU A 136 -0.05 2.70 -2.18
C LEU A 136 -0.76 1.97 -3.31
N MET A 137 -1.85 1.32 -2.97
CA MET A 137 -2.71 0.62 -3.92
C MET A 137 -4.13 1.18 -3.89
N GLU A 138 -4.78 1.20 -5.05
CA GLU A 138 -6.19 1.53 -5.18
C GLU A 138 -6.97 0.31 -5.68
N ARG A 139 -8.23 0.19 -5.26
CA ARG A 139 -9.13 -0.84 -5.77
C ARG A 139 -9.36 -0.60 -7.26
N MET A 140 -9.15 -1.63 -8.07
CA MET A 140 -9.40 -1.60 -9.50
C MET A 140 -10.91 -1.77 -9.76
N PRO A 141 -11.58 -0.83 -10.46
CA PRO A 141 -12.96 -1.00 -10.88
C PRO A 141 -13.12 -2.27 -11.71
N TYR A 142 -14.12 -3.09 -11.39
CA TYR A 142 -14.37 -4.36 -12.06
C TYR A 142 -14.65 -4.22 -13.56
N ASP A 143 -15.21 -3.08 -13.99
CA ASP A 143 -15.43 -2.81 -15.41
C ASP A 143 -14.13 -2.71 -16.21
N LEU A 144 -13.01 -2.32 -15.57
CA LEU A 144 -11.69 -2.33 -16.21
C LEU A 144 -11.11 -3.74 -16.33
N ILE A 145 -11.57 -4.70 -15.49
CA ILE A 145 -11.13 -6.10 -15.52
C ILE A 145 -11.75 -6.85 -16.69
N LYS A 146 -13.00 -6.54 -17.09
CA LYS A 146 -13.68 -7.22 -18.20
C LYS A 146 -13.06 -6.96 -19.58
N THR A 147 -12.27 -5.90 -19.71
CA THR A 147 -11.68 -5.47 -20.99
C THR A 147 -10.22 -5.91 -21.17
N ALA A 148 -9.62 -6.53 -20.16
CA ALA A 148 -8.26 -7.07 -20.20
C ALA A 148 -8.27 -8.54 -20.63
#